data_AF-R6XKZ1-F1
#
_entry.id   AF-R6XKZ1-F1
#
_cell.length_a   1.000
_cell.length_b   1.000
_cell.length_c   1.000
_cell.angle_alpha   90.00
_cell.angle_beta   90.00
_cell.angle_gamma   90.00
#
_symmetry.space_group_name_H-M   'P 1'
#
loop_
_entity.id
_entity.type
_entity.pdbx_description
1 polymer ?
#
loop_
_entity_poly.entity_id
_entity_poly.type
_entity_poly.pdbx_seq_one_letter_code
_entity_poly.pdbx_strand_id
1 'polypeptide(L)' 'MTASGRACRIFATRCDSIGKSVSDLCDPLNNSINEKVSKVKKAFKDVVNEHTAKFYYIDGKKGTAKRIALDRSLVLWG' A
#
# COMPACT_ATOMS: atom_id res chain seq x y z
N MET A 1 19.12 28.75 23.28
CA MET A 1 17.95 28.02 22.72
C MET A 1 18.28 26.54 22.67
N THR A 2 17.72 25.73 23.56
CA THR A 2 18.14 24.35 23.82
C THR A 2 17.57 23.34 22.81
N ALA A 3 18.37 22.34 22.43
CA ALA A 3 18.05 21.31 21.43
C ALA A 3 16.76 20.51 21.74
N SER A 4 16.29 20.53 22.99
CA SER A 4 15.09 19.85 23.48
C SER A 4 13.78 20.33 22.82
N GLY A 5 13.68 21.60 22.43
CA GLY A 5 12.44 22.17 21.86
C GLY A 5 12.22 21.86 20.38
N ARG A 6 13.25 21.41 19.65
CA ARG A 6 13.13 21.01 18.23
C ARG A 6 12.65 19.57 18.10
N ALA A 7 13.17 18.66 18.93
CA ALA A 7 12.81 17.25 18.90
C ALA A 7 11.31 17.03 19.21
N CYS A 8 10.76 17.72 20.23
CA CYS A 8 9.35 17.61 20.59
C CYS A 8 8.41 18.10 19.48
N ARG A 9 8.78 19.18 18.77
CA ARG A 9 8.02 19.67 17.61
C ARG A 9 8.06 18.69 16.43
N ILE A 10 9.22 18.10 16.14
CA ILE A 10 9.38 17.11 15.07
C ILE A 10 8.49 15.88 15.34
N PHE A 11 8.45 15.40 16.57
CA PHE A 11 7.64 14.24 16.95
C PHE A 11 6.13 14.51 16.85
N ALA A 12 5.67 15.67 17.34
CA ALA A 12 4.27 16.07 17.26
C ALA A 12 3.79 16.23 15.80
N THR A 13 4.57 16.88 14.94
CA THR A 13 4.23 17.01 13.51
C THR A 13 4.19 15.66 12.81
N ARG A 14 5.04 14.71 13.22
CA ARG A 14 5.12 13.39 12.58
C ARG A 14 3.93 12.49 12.90
N CYS A 15 3.38 12.54 14.12
CA CYS A 15 2.13 11.85 14.44
C CYS A 15 0.94 12.39 13.63
N ASP A 16 0.83 13.71 13.49
CA ASP A 16 -0.22 14.35 12.68
C ASP A 16 -0.11 13.96 11.19
N SER A 17 1.12 13.83 10.70
CA SER A 17 1.41 13.41 9.32
C SER A 17 1.02 11.96 9.04
N ILE A 18 1.19 11.07 10.03
CA ILE A 18 0.81 9.65 9.90
C ILE A 18 -0.71 9.53 9.86
N GLY A 19 -1.43 10.23 10.75
CA GLY A 19 -2.88 10.27 10.75
C GLY A 19 -3.45 10.73 9.41
N LYS A 20 -2.93 11.85 8.88
CA LYS A 20 -3.28 12.34 7.55
C LYS A 20 -2.97 11.33 6.46
N SER A 21 -1.80 10.69 6.50
CA SER A 21 -1.41 9.68 5.49
C SER A 21 -2.30 8.44 5.49
N VAL A 22 -2.85 8.07 6.65
CA VAL A 22 -3.82 6.97 6.77
C VAL A 22 -5.18 7.41 6.23
N SER A 23 -5.65 8.61 6.58
CA SER A 23 -6.89 9.17 6.02
C SER A 23 -6.83 9.27 4.50
N ASP A 24 -5.71 9.74 3.96
CA ASP A 24 -5.46 9.88 2.52
C ASP A 24 -5.42 8.52 1.79
N LEU A 25 -5.09 7.44 2.50
CA LEU A 25 -5.16 6.07 1.98
C LEU A 25 -6.57 5.49 1.97
N CYS A 26 -7.38 5.87 2.96
CA CYS A 26 -8.76 5.43 3.08
C CYS A 26 -9.70 6.24 2.19
N ASP A 27 -9.25 7.38 1.67
CA ASP A 27 -10.04 8.20 0.75
C ASP A 27 -10.07 7.55 -0.65
N PRO A 28 -11.25 7.11 -1.13
CA PRO A 28 -11.38 6.42 -2.41
C PRO A 28 -11.28 7.38 -3.62
N LEU A 29 -11.35 8.70 -3.40
CA LEU A 29 -11.17 9.72 -4.43
C LEU A 29 -9.70 10.09 -4.59
N ASN A 30 -8.87 9.76 -3.60
CA ASN A 30 -7.44 10.01 -3.63
C ASN A 30 -6.65 8.89 -4.32
N ASN A 31 -5.73 9.27 -5.20
CA ASN A 31 -4.87 8.34 -5.92
C ASN A 31 -3.71 7.77 -5.07
N SER A 32 -3.55 8.25 -3.83
CA SER A 32 -2.51 7.83 -2.87
C SER A 32 -2.47 6.31 -2.68
N ILE A 33 -3.63 5.65 -2.60
CA ILE A 33 -3.72 4.19 -2.50
C ILE A 33 -3.19 3.48 -3.75
N ASN A 34 -3.56 3.96 -4.95
CA ASN A 34 -3.11 3.36 -6.20
C ASN A 34 -1.59 3.50 -6.35
N GLU A 35 -1.02 4.63 -5.96
CA GLU A 35 0.43 4.84 -5.98
C GLU A 35 1.17 3.89 -5.05
N LYS A 36 0.74 3.78 -3.79
CA LYS A 36 1.41 2.92 -2.81
C LYS A 36 1.29 1.45 -3.20
N VAL A 37 0.10 1.00 -3.60
CA VAL A 37 -0.12 -0.38 -4.09
C VAL A 37 0.73 -0.66 -5.33
N SER A 38 0.85 0.29 -6.26
CA SER A 38 1.69 0.12 -7.46
C SER A 38 3.17 0.01 -7.12
N LYS A 39 3.68 0.80 -6.16
CA LYS A 39 5.06 0.73 -5.67
C LYS A 39 5.34 -0.61 -4.98
N VAL A 40 4.46 -1.05 -4.08
CA VAL A 40 4.57 -2.35 -3.40
C VAL A 40 4.54 -3.49 -4.41
N LYS A 41 3.61 -3.46 -5.38
CA LYS A 41 3.51 -4.45 -6.45
C LYS A 41 4.76 -4.49 -7.34
N LYS A 42 5.36 -3.33 -7.63
CA LYS A 42 6.60 -3.25 -8.41
C LYS A 42 7.76 -3.91 -7.65
N ALA A 43 7.96 -3.56 -6.38
CA ALA A 43 9.00 -4.15 -5.54
C ALA A 43 8.79 -5.66 -5.36
N PHE A 44 7.54 -6.10 -5.18
CA PHE A 44 7.21 -7.51 -5.07
C PHE A 44 7.58 -8.31 -6.35
N LYS A 45 7.28 -7.77 -7.53
CA LYS A 45 7.64 -8.39 -8.82
C LYS A 45 9.14 -8.40 -9.10
N ASP A 46 9.90 -7.51 -8.47
CA ASP A 46 11.37 -7.46 -8.61
C ASP A 46 12.03 -8.63 -7.86
N VAL A 47 11.46 -9.00 -6.71
CA VAL A 47 11.96 -10.08 -5.86
C VAL A 47 11.41 -11.45 -6.25
N VAL A 48 10.16 -11.50 -6.73
CA VAL A 48 9.45 -12.75 -7.01
C VAL A 48 9.36 -12.98 -8.52
N ASN A 49 9.68 -14.19 -8.97
CA ASN A 49 9.54 -14.59 -10.37
C ASN A 49 8.12 -14.31 -10.89
N GLU A 50 8.04 -13.66 -12.05
CA GLU A 50 6.79 -13.16 -12.65
C GLU A 50 5.71 -14.23 -12.80
N HIS A 51 6.10 -15.47 -13.14
CA HIS A 51 5.17 -16.59 -13.32
C HIS A 51 4.45 -16.96 -12.03
N THR A 52 5.10 -16.78 -10.88
CA THR A 52 4.53 -17.05 -9.56
C THR A 52 3.83 -15.80 -9.01
N ALA A 53 4.47 -14.64 -9.16
CA ALA A 53 3.99 -13.37 -8.60
C ALA A 53 2.55 -13.03 -9.03
N LYS A 54 2.17 -13.35 -10.28
CA LYS A 54 0.84 -13.07 -10.85
C LYS A 54 -0.34 -13.64 -10.04
N PHE A 55 -0.11 -14.68 -9.27
CA PHE A 55 -1.14 -15.31 -8.44
C PHE A 55 -1.26 -14.67 -7.05
N TYR A 56 -0.32 -13.82 -6.64
CA TYR A 56 -0.25 -13.27 -5.29
C TYR A 56 -0.51 -11.76 -5.19
N TYR A 57 -0.76 -11.09 -6.32
CA TYR A 57 -1.16 -9.69 -6.30
C TYR A 57 -2.51 -9.48 -6.97
N ILE A 58 -3.14 -8.36 -6.60
CA ILE A 58 -4.37 -7.91 -7.22
C ILE A 58 -4.04 -7.31 -8.59
N ASP A 59 -4.75 -7.75 -9.62
CA ASP A 59 -4.59 -7.27 -10.99
C ASP A 59 -5.93 -6.94 -11.65
N GLY A 60 -5.88 -6.20 -12.75
CA GLY A 60 -7.04 -5.78 -13.54
C GLY A 60 -6.80 -4.45 -14.23
N LYS A 61 -7.51 -4.19 -15.33
CA LYS A 61 -7.46 -2.91 -16.05
C LYS A 61 -8.13 -1.79 -15.23
N LYS A 62 -7.83 -0.53 -15.56
CA LYS A 62 -8.52 0.62 -14.96
C LYS A 62 -10.01 0.56 -15.30
N GLY A 63 -10.88 0.77 -14.32
CA GLY A 63 -12.35 0.68 -14.50
C GLY A 63 -12.91 -0.74 -14.56
N THR A 64 -12.08 -1.79 -14.41
CA THR A 64 -12.55 -3.18 -14.35
C THR A 64 -12.42 -3.73 -12.93
N ALA A 65 -13.26 -4.71 -12.59
CA ALA A 65 -13.17 -5.42 -11.32
C ALA A 65 -11.77 -6.02 -11.14
N LYS A 66 -11.11 -5.67 -10.04
CA LYS A 66 -9.78 -6.17 -9.69
C LYS A 66 -9.90 -7.54 -9.03
N ARG A 67 -9.08 -8.51 -9.44
CA ARG A 67 -9.10 -9.88 -8.89
C ARG A 67 -7.68 -10.42 -8.72
N ILE A 68 -7.54 -11.39 -7.84
CA ILE A 68 -6.34 -12.22 -7.73
C ILE A 68 -6.53 -13.40 -8.70
N ALA A 69 -5.51 -13.70 -9.50
CA ALA A 69 -5.57 -14.75 -10.52
C ALA A 69 -5.45 -16.17 -9.96
N LEU A 70 -5.12 -16.32 -8.67
CA LEU A 70 -5.03 -17.61 -8.00
C LEU A 70 -6.36 -18.34 -8.06
N ASP A 71 -6.27 -19.62 -8.41
CA ASP A 71 -7.42 -20.50 -8.41
C ASP A 71 -8.02 -20.62 -7.01
N ARG A 72 -9.34 -20.51 -6.91
CA ARG A 72 -10.04 -20.47 -5.62
C ARG A 72 -10.10 -21.82 -4.93
N SER A 73 -9.86 -22.94 -5.63
CA SER A 73 -9.75 -24.26 -5.00
C SER A 73 -8.46 -24.41 -4.17
N LEU A 74 -7.45 -23.59 -4.46
CA LEU A 74 -6.20 -23.55 -3.69
C LEU A 74 -6.31 -22.66 -2.43
N VAL A 75 -7.46 -22.01 -2.22
CA VAL A 75 -7.69 -21.16 -1.04
C VAL A 75 -8.23 -22.03 0.09
N LEU A 76 -7.45 -22.17 1.15
CA LEU A 76 -7.88 -22.83 2.37
C LEU A 76 -8.74 -21.86 3.18
N TRP A 77 -10.00 -22.22 3.41
CA TRP A 77 -10.90 -21.51 4.32
C TRP A 77 -10.81 -22.18 5.68
N GLY A 78 -10.20 -21.50 6.64
CA GLY A 78 -10.18 -21.90 8.05
C GLY A 78 -11.26 -21.19 8.85
#